data_AF-A0A2S7PJP6-F1
#
_entry.id   AF-A0A2S7PJP6-F1
#
_cell.length_a   1.000
_cell.length_b   1.000
_cell.length_c   1.000
_cell.angle_alpha   90.00
_cell.angle_beta   90.00
_cell.angle_gamma   90.00
#
_symmetry.space_group_name_H-M   'P 1'
#
loop_
_entity.id
_entity.type
_entity.pdbx_description
1 polymer ?
#
loop_
_entity_poly.entity_id
_entity_poly.type
_entity_poly.pdbx_seq_one_letter_code
_entity_poly.pdbx_strand_id
1 'polypeptide(L)'
;MLKHSSNNREMAYPYTIFEQTPGKTLSNLSIYLSIPERQLIDKQIGSLTRSLASLTSPTGTFGTAARVLPDPFKQSSPSAAIPRGEGSPTWTEAFNNLLESILRDGEDMAVLLPYDVVRAHYQRLSWRLDAVTLPRLVLLDLGEKNILIESASSSTRTQPPKVTGLRSWSQGVFGDPLLSSVFENPSASFLEGWNSSAESSEPLIEDPANADVRLLLYRCYRAVVGIVTEYYRPQPDSSRRELENRRNLTSALADLEKVDVAVNDALKRARSMSISVDRERAKRVKTSSGGGGGSSSNIDDDEKMKLTSVLNL
;
A
#
# COMPACT_ATOMS: atom_id res chain seq x y z
N MET A 1 -0.74 -30.85 18.81
CA MET A 1 -0.80 -32.32 18.75
C MET A 1 -1.93 -32.71 17.80
N LEU A 2 -1.61 -33.12 16.58
CA LEU A 2 -2.59 -33.67 15.63
C LEU A 2 -3.01 -35.04 16.16
N LYS A 3 -4.28 -35.19 16.57
CA LYS A 3 -4.83 -36.49 16.93
C LYS A 3 -5.33 -37.16 15.66
N HIS A 4 -4.74 -38.29 15.32
CA HIS A 4 -5.28 -39.18 14.29
C HIS A 4 -6.70 -39.61 14.71
N SER A 5 -7.70 -39.24 13.92
CA SER A 5 -9.07 -39.72 14.06
C SER A 5 -9.26 -40.87 13.07
N SER A 6 -9.69 -42.03 13.55
CA SER A 6 -10.04 -43.19 12.71
C SER A 6 -11.34 -42.99 11.91
N ASN A 7 -11.98 -41.82 12.05
CA ASN A 7 -13.19 -41.49 11.32
C ASN A 7 -12.80 -40.98 9.93
N ASN A 8 -12.94 -41.83 8.91
CA ASN A 8 -12.67 -41.53 7.51
C ASN A 8 -13.75 -40.62 6.87
N ARG A 9 -14.47 -39.83 7.68
CA ARG A 9 -15.22 -38.69 7.17
C ARG A 9 -14.19 -37.67 6.76
N GLU A 10 -13.86 -37.67 5.47
CA GLU A 10 -13.03 -36.65 4.82
C GLU A 10 -13.37 -35.30 5.44
N MET A 11 -12.42 -34.68 6.14
CA MET A 11 -12.53 -33.26 6.42
C MET A 11 -12.44 -32.59 5.06
N ALA A 12 -13.59 -32.31 4.45
CA ALA A 12 -13.71 -31.71 3.12
C ALA A 12 -13.19 -30.26 3.04
N TYR A 13 -12.39 -29.84 4.03
CA TYR A 13 -11.84 -28.50 4.11
C TYR A 13 -10.33 -28.54 3.82
N PRO A 14 -9.85 -27.70 2.90
CA PRO A 14 -8.42 -27.56 2.68
C PRO A 14 -7.77 -27.05 3.98
N TYR A 15 -6.64 -27.64 4.36
CA TYR A 15 -5.86 -27.23 5.52
C TYR A 15 -4.38 -27.13 5.15
N THR A 16 -3.67 -26.25 5.84
CA THR A 16 -2.22 -26.11 5.70
C THR A 16 -1.55 -26.29 7.06
N ILE A 17 -0.46 -27.04 7.10
CA ILE A 17 0.33 -27.30 8.31
C ILE A 17 1.62 -26.51 8.20
N PHE A 18 1.92 -25.75 9.24
CA PHE A 18 3.15 -24.96 9.36
C PHE A 18 3.85 -25.26 10.68
N GLU A 19 5.15 -25.03 10.72
CA GLU A 19 5.87 -24.95 11.99
C GLU A 19 5.32 -23.77 12.83
N GLN A 20 5.24 -23.97 14.15
CA GLN A 20 4.74 -22.93 15.04
C GLN A 20 5.75 -21.78 15.12
N THR A 21 5.42 -20.65 14.48
CA THR A 21 6.19 -19.42 14.66
C THR A 21 6.05 -18.92 16.11
N PRO A 22 7.15 -18.68 16.84
CA PRO A 22 7.07 -18.19 18.21
C PRO A 22 6.46 -16.79 18.27
N GLY A 23 5.82 -16.45 19.39
CA GLY A 23 5.29 -15.11 19.65
C GLY A 23 3.76 -15.00 19.70
N LYS A 24 3.28 -13.80 20.05
CA LYS A 24 1.86 -13.41 20.09
C LYS A 24 1.62 -12.29 19.08
N THR A 25 0.38 -12.06 18.67
CA THR A 25 0.08 -10.96 17.76
C THR A 25 0.37 -9.61 18.41
N LEU A 26 0.81 -8.63 17.63
CA LEU A 26 0.99 -7.26 18.11
C LEU A 26 -0.30 -6.71 18.71
N SER A 27 -1.46 -7.03 18.15
CA SER A 27 -2.77 -6.62 18.69
C SER A 27 -3.01 -7.10 20.12
N ASN A 28 -2.46 -8.25 20.51
CA ASN A 28 -2.62 -8.82 21.86
C ASN A 28 -1.61 -8.24 22.85
N LEU A 29 -0.50 -7.69 22.35
CA LEU A 29 0.58 -7.14 23.16
C LEU A 29 0.51 -5.61 23.24
N SER A 30 -0.17 -4.94 22.31
CA SER A 30 -0.19 -3.48 22.17
C SER A 30 -0.55 -2.74 23.46
N ILE A 31 -1.47 -3.30 24.26
CA ILE A 31 -1.87 -2.73 25.56
C ILE A 31 -0.81 -2.84 26.66
N TYR A 32 0.22 -3.68 26.48
CA TYR A 32 1.28 -3.94 27.45
C TYR A 32 2.65 -3.40 27.01
N LEU A 33 2.76 -2.87 25.77
CA LEU A 33 4.02 -2.35 25.24
C LEU A 33 4.25 -0.92 25.72
N SER A 34 5.46 -0.66 26.19
CA SER A 34 5.94 0.70 26.40
C SER A 34 6.17 1.41 25.06
N ILE A 35 6.21 2.75 25.08
CA ILE A 35 6.45 3.56 23.89
C ILE A 35 7.79 3.17 23.20
N PRO A 36 8.92 3.01 23.92
CA PRO A 36 10.17 2.60 23.28
C PRO A 36 10.11 1.20 22.65
N GLU A 37 9.41 0.25 23.29
CA GLU A 37 9.20 -1.09 22.72
C GLU A 37 8.38 -1.03 21.43
N ARG A 38 7.31 -0.22 21.42
CA ARG A 38 6.49 -0.01 20.22
C ARG A 38 7.31 0.60 19.09
N GLN A 39 8.13 1.61 19.37
CA GLN A 39 9.03 2.21 18.39
C GLN A 39 10.02 1.19 17.81
N LEU A 40 10.59 0.33 18.64
CA LEU A 40 11.50 -0.72 18.19
C LEU A 40 10.80 -1.76 17.31
N ILE A 41 9.56 -2.12 17.64
CA ILE A 41 8.72 -3.03 16.83
C ILE A 41 8.41 -2.38 15.49
N ASP A 42 7.93 -1.13 15.47
CA ASP A 42 7.61 -0.40 14.24
C ASP A 42 8.84 -0.30 13.32
N LYS A 43 10.03 -0.05 13.89
CA LYS A 43 11.30 -0.08 13.14
C LYS A 43 11.60 -1.44 12.51
N GLN A 44 11.37 -2.54 13.24
CA GLN A 44 11.51 -3.88 12.67
C GLN A 44 10.49 -4.16 11.57
N ILE A 45 9.26 -3.67 11.70
CA ILE A 45 8.22 -3.78 10.66
C ILE A 45 8.65 -3.01 9.41
N GLY A 46 9.21 -1.81 9.56
CA GLY A 46 9.75 -1.03 8.45
C GLY A 46 10.85 -1.78 7.70
N SER A 47 11.81 -2.35 8.44
CA SER A 47 12.90 -3.15 7.86
C SER A 47 12.37 -4.40 7.15
N LEU A 48 11.43 -5.14 7.75
CA LEU A 48 10.78 -6.31 7.13
C LEU A 48 10.03 -5.93 5.84
N THR A 49 9.27 -4.84 5.87
CA THR A 49 8.51 -4.34 4.72
C THR A 49 9.47 -4.01 3.57
N ARG A 50 10.62 -3.38 3.88
CA ARG A 50 11.67 -3.10 2.89
C ARG A 50 12.25 -4.38 2.30
N SER A 51 12.58 -5.36 3.12
CA SER A 51 13.10 -6.66 2.67
C SER A 51 12.10 -7.43 1.80
N LEU A 52 10.80 -7.30 2.04
CA LEU A 52 9.77 -7.84 1.15
C LEU A 52 9.75 -7.09 -0.18
N ALA A 53 9.73 -5.75 -0.15
CA ALA A 53 9.71 -4.93 -1.35
C ALA A 53 10.99 -5.01 -2.21
N SER A 54 12.11 -5.50 -1.65
CA SER A 54 13.32 -5.79 -2.44
C SER A 54 13.19 -7.07 -3.29
N LEU A 55 12.24 -7.95 -2.98
CA LEU A 55 11.96 -9.14 -3.78
C LEU A 55 11.08 -8.74 -4.97
N THR A 56 11.50 -9.09 -6.18
CA THR A 56 10.75 -8.82 -7.41
C THR A 56 10.13 -10.09 -7.98
N SER A 57 9.10 -9.92 -8.80
CA SER A 57 8.43 -11.03 -9.50
C SER A 57 9.42 -11.80 -10.39
N PRO A 58 9.46 -13.14 -10.30
CA PRO A 58 10.35 -13.96 -11.13
C PRO A 58 9.98 -13.92 -12.62
N THR A 59 8.73 -13.59 -12.94
CA THR A 59 8.21 -13.52 -14.32
C THR A 59 8.18 -12.10 -14.86
N GLY A 60 8.53 -11.09 -14.05
CA GLY A 60 8.40 -9.68 -14.40
C GLY A 60 6.95 -9.19 -14.54
N THR A 61 5.97 -10.00 -14.14
CA THR A 61 4.53 -9.66 -14.20
C THR A 61 4.00 -9.24 -12.83
N PHE A 62 2.93 -8.46 -12.83
CA PHE A 62 2.23 -7.94 -11.65
C PHE A 62 1.02 -8.79 -11.25
N GLY A 63 0.55 -8.65 -10.01
CA GLY A 63 -0.69 -9.26 -9.52
C GLY A 63 -0.50 -10.11 -8.26
N THR A 64 -1.53 -10.85 -7.87
CA THR A 64 -1.47 -11.72 -6.67
C THR A 64 -0.33 -12.74 -6.77
N ALA A 65 0.35 -13.01 -5.65
CA ALA A 65 1.46 -13.96 -5.61
C ALA A 65 1.08 -15.34 -6.19
N ALA A 66 -0.15 -15.80 -5.95
CA ALA A 66 -0.64 -17.07 -6.49
C ALA A 66 -0.74 -17.13 -8.03
N ARG A 67 -0.90 -15.99 -8.71
CA ARG A 67 -0.94 -15.91 -10.20
C ARG A 67 0.43 -15.69 -10.82
N VAL A 68 1.28 -14.95 -10.11
CA VAL A 68 2.60 -14.55 -10.59
C VAL A 68 3.63 -15.64 -10.38
N LEU A 69 3.57 -16.33 -9.23
CA LEU A 69 4.51 -17.40 -8.93
C LEU A 69 4.16 -18.65 -9.75
N PRO A 70 5.17 -19.36 -10.29
CA PRO A 70 4.95 -20.61 -10.98
C PRO A 70 4.34 -21.64 -10.02
N ASP A 71 3.38 -22.41 -10.50
CA ASP A 71 2.82 -23.52 -9.75
C ASP A 71 3.91 -24.61 -9.59
N PRO A 72 4.40 -24.88 -8.36
CA PRO A 72 5.47 -25.84 -8.15
C PRO A 72 5.05 -27.28 -8.49
N PHE A 73 3.74 -27.54 -8.62
CA PHE A 73 3.18 -28.86 -8.93
C PHE A 73 2.84 -29.04 -10.42
N LYS A 74 2.82 -27.96 -11.22
CA LYS A 74 2.70 -28.07 -12.68
C LYS A 74 4.09 -28.28 -13.29
N GLN A 75 4.36 -29.51 -13.73
CA GLN A 75 5.53 -29.78 -14.57
C GLN A 75 5.36 -29.04 -15.91
N SER A 76 6.19 -28.02 -16.15
CA SER A 76 6.25 -27.37 -17.45
C SER A 76 6.78 -28.38 -18.48
N SER A 77 6.04 -28.58 -19.57
CA SER A 77 6.56 -29.33 -20.72
C SER A 77 7.79 -28.61 -21.26
N PRO A 78 8.93 -29.30 -21.52
CA PRO A 78 10.19 -28.68 -21.92
C PRO A 78 10.17 -27.98 -23.30
N SER A 79 9.03 -27.98 -23.99
CA SER A 79 8.82 -27.33 -25.29
C SER A 79 8.02 -26.02 -25.24
N ALA A 80 7.53 -25.60 -24.06
CA ALA A 80 6.85 -24.32 -23.94
C ALA A 80 7.87 -23.22 -23.62
N ALA A 81 7.84 -22.13 -24.39
CA ALA A 81 8.52 -20.89 -24.05
C ALA A 81 8.27 -20.54 -22.57
N ILE A 82 9.27 -19.92 -21.90
CA ILE A 82 9.22 -19.50 -20.49
C ILE A 82 7.77 -19.13 -20.13
N PRO A 83 7.09 -19.85 -19.22
CA PRO A 83 5.71 -19.56 -18.90
C PRO A 83 5.65 -18.10 -18.46
N ARG A 84 5.06 -17.23 -19.29
CA ARG A 84 4.65 -15.92 -18.82
C ARG A 84 3.70 -16.22 -17.66
N GLY A 85 4.04 -15.77 -16.46
CA GLY A 85 3.16 -15.95 -15.30
C GLY A 85 1.76 -15.44 -15.65
N GLU A 86 0.72 -15.96 -15.00
CA GLU A 86 -0.67 -15.53 -15.21
C GLU A 86 -0.94 -14.12 -14.64
N GLY A 87 0.12 -13.37 -14.35
CA GLY A 87 0.08 -11.97 -13.94
C GLY A 87 -0.12 -11.01 -15.10
N SER A 88 -0.40 -9.76 -14.77
CA SER A 88 -0.58 -8.68 -15.74
C SER A 88 0.75 -8.04 -16.14
N PRO A 89 0.86 -7.51 -17.37
CA PRO A 89 2.06 -6.84 -17.86
C PRO A 89 2.32 -5.47 -17.22
N THR A 90 1.29 -4.80 -16.70
CA THR A 90 1.39 -3.49 -16.07
C THR A 90 0.76 -3.51 -14.68
N TRP A 91 1.23 -2.60 -13.82
CA TRP A 91 0.64 -2.44 -12.50
C TRP A 91 -0.80 -1.90 -12.57
N THR A 92 -1.08 -0.99 -13.50
CA THR A 92 -2.43 -0.46 -13.75
C THR A 92 -3.43 -1.58 -14.01
N GLU A 93 -3.10 -2.51 -14.92
CA GLU A 93 -3.98 -3.64 -15.23
C GLU A 93 -4.13 -4.60 -14.03
N ALA A 94 -3.03 -4.93 -13.35
CA ALA A 94 -3.07 -5.79 -12.16
C ALA A 94 -3.94 -5.18 -11.05
N PHE A 95 -3.79 -3.88 -10.78
CA PHE A 95 -4.56 -3.19 -9.77
C PHE A 95 -6.02 -3.02 -10.16
N ASN A 96 -6.33 -2.78 -11.45
CA ASN A 96 -7.71 -2.81 -11.95
C ASN A 96 -8.36 -4.16 -11.64
N ASN A 97 -7.65 -5.27 -11.88
CA ASN A 97 -8.16 -6.60 -11.60
C ASN A 97 -8.40 -6.83 -10.10
N LEU A 98 -7.51 -6.34 -9.23
CA LEU A 98 -7.70 -6.38 -7.77
C LEU A 98 -8.92 -5.57 -7.33
N LEU A 99 -9.08 -4.35 -7.84
CA LEU A 99 -10.18 -3.46 -7.54
C LEU A 99 -11.52 -4.02 -8.03
N GLU A 100 -11.61 -4.42 -9.30
CA GLU A 100 -12.84 -4.97 -9.87
C GLU A 100 -13.24 -6.30 -9.20
N SER A 101 -12.27 -7.12 -8.77
CA SER A 101 -12.57 -8.33 -8.00
C SER A 101 -13.35 -8.00 -6.74
N ILE A 102 -12.88 -7.05 -5.92
CA ILE A 102 -13.55 -6.73 -4.66
C ILE A 102 -14.85 -5.94 -4.86
N LEU A 103 -14.96 -5.12 -5.91
CA LEU A 103 -16.21 -4.43 -6.23
C LEU A 103 -17.29 -5.44 -6.63
N ARG A 104 -16.95 -6.44 -7.45
CA ARG A 104 -17.88 -7.54 -7.81
C ARG A 104 -18.27 -8.37 -6.59
N ASP A 105 -17.32 -8.71 -5.73
CA ASP A 105 -17.63 -9.41 -4.47
C ASP A 105 -18.64 -8.62 -3.61
N GLY A 106 -18.54 -7.28 -3.61
CA GLY A 106 -19.48 -6.38 -2.95
C GLY A 106 -20.86 -6.36 -3.62
N GLU A 107 -20.91 -6.32 -4.95
CA GLU A 107 -22.14 -6.38 -5.75
C GLU A 107 -22.88 -7.71 -5.52
N ASP A 108 -22.16 -8.83 -5.53
CA ASP A 108 -22.69 -10.17 -5.28
C ASP A 108 -23.30 -10.32 -3.88
N MET A 109 -22.72 -9.63 -2.89
CA MET A 109 -23.25 -9.56 -1.51
C MET A 109 -24.26 -8.44 -1.29
N ALA A 110 -24.65 -7.72 -2.33
CA ALA A 110 -25.55 -6.56 -2.28
C ALA A 110 -25.12 -5.49 -1.26
N VAL A 111 -23.81 -5.31 -1.06
CA VAL A 111 -23.26 -4.27 -0.18
C VAL A 111 -23.55 -2.91 -0.82
N LEU A 112 -24.13 -1.98 -0.06
CA LEU A 112 -24.36 -0.62 -0.55
C LEU A 112 -23.06 0.18 -0.55
N LEU A 113 -22.46 0.35 -1.73
CA LEU A 113 -21.26 1.16 -1.98
C LEU A 113 -21.46 2.08 -3.20
N PRO A 114 -20.72 3.20 -3.29
CA PRO A 114 -20.76 4.08 -4.45
C PRO A 114 -19.91 3.52 -5.61
N TYR A 115 -20.26 2.33 -6.12
CA TYR A 115 -19.45 1.58 -7.11
C TYR A 115 -19.04 2.40 -8.32
N ASP A 116 -19.99 3.09 -8.97
CA ASP A 116 -19.74 3.89 -10.16
C ASP A 116 -18.78 5.05 -9.88
N VAL A 117 -18.86 5.65 -8.69
CA VAL A 117 -17.97 6.74 -8.26
C VAL A 117 -16.55 6.20 -8.07
N VAL A 118 -16.41 5.04 -7.41
CA VAL A 118 -15.09 4.38 -7.25
C VAL A 118 -14.47 4.07 -8.61
N ARG A 119 -15.24 3.45 -9.51
CA ARG A 119 -14.80 3.13 -10.88
C ARG A 119 -14.42 4.38 -11.67
N ALA A 120 -15.20 5.45 -11.58
CA ALA A 120 -14.92 6.71 -12.27
C ALA A 120 -13.62 7.36 -11.80
N HIS A 121 -13.38 7.45 -10.49
CA HIS A 121 -12.11 7.97 -9.96
C HIS A 121 -10.93 7.11 -10.37
N TYR A 122 -11.07 5.78 -10.32
CA TYR A 122 -10.04 4.87 -10.73
C TYR A 122 -9.70 5.04 -12.22
N GLN A 123 -10.69 4.99 -13.11
CA GLN A 123 -10.49 5.18 -14.55
C GLN A 123 -9.77 6.50 -14.83
N ARG A 124 -10.19 7.58 -14.16
CA ARG A 124 -9.61 8.92 -14.31
C ARG A 124 -8.14 9.02 -13.90
N LEU A 125 -7.74 8.30 -12.85
CA LEU A 125 -6.40 8.40 -12.25
C LEU A 125 -5.50 7.18 -12.51
N SER A 126 -6.01 6.18 -13.22
CA SER A 126 -5.34 4.89 -13.51
C SER A 126 -3.94 5.06 -14.08
N TRP A 127 -3.74 6.04 -14.97
CA TRP A 127 -2.44 6.37 -15.57
C TRP A 127 -1.33 6.71 -14.57
N ARG A 128 -1.67 7.11 -13.33
CA ARG A 128 -0.69 7.32 -12.25
C ARG A 128 -0.03 6.03 -11.80
N LEU A 129 -0.67 4.89 -12.03
CA LEU A 129 -0.15 3.58 -11.69
C LEU A 129 0.85 3.05 -12.73
N ASP A 130 0.86 3.60 -13.96
CA ASP A 130 1.81 3.21 -15.02
C ASP A 130 3.26 3.59 -14.67
N ALA A 131 3.44 4.51 -13.72
CA ALA A 131 4.75 4.89 -13.20
C ALA A 131 5.43 3.75 -12.41
N VAL A 132 4.68 2.73 -11.99
CA VAL A 132 5.20 1.56 -11.28
C VAL A 132 5.57 0.51 -12.31
N THR A 133 6.87 0.33 -12.53
CA THR A 133 7.43 -0.56 -13.55
C THR A 133 8.04 -1.82 -12.96
N LEU A 134 8.33 -1.84 -11.67
CA LEU A 134 8.92 -2.99 -10.98
C LEU A 134 7.89 -3.72 -10.08
N PRO A 135 7.54 -4.98 -10.39
CA PRO A 135 6.61 -5.79 -9.59
C PRO A 135 7.29 -6.28 -8.30
N ARG A 136 7.18 -5.52 -7.22
CA ARG A 136 7.79 -5.80 -5.91
C ARG A 136 6.84 -6.59 -5.01
N LEU A 137 7.35 -7.50 -4.18
CA LEU A 137 6.50 -8.26 -3.25
C LEU A 137 5.99 -7.36 -2.13
N VAL A 138 4.66 -7.32 -2.00
CA VAL A 138 3.91 -6.53 -1.03
C VAL A 138 2.93 -7.43 -0.32
N LEU A 139 2.82 -7.26 0.99
CA LEU A 139 1.73 -7.82 1.78
C LEU A 139 0.70 -6.73 2.05
N LEU A 140 -0.56 -7.00 1.66
CA LEU A 140 -1.64 -6.00 1.76
C LEU A 140 -1.90 -5.58 3.21
N ASP A 141 -1.92 -6.56 4.12
CA ASP A 141 -2.19 -6.34 5.54
C ASP A 141 -1.00 -6.77 6.41
N LEU A 142 -0.12 -5.80 6.68
CA LEU A 142 0.91 -5.87 7.72
C LEU A 142 0.43 -5.20 9.03
N GLY A 143 -0.86 -5.27 9.33
CA GLY A 143 -1.45 -4.72 10.54
C GLY A 143 -1.13 -5.54 11.80
N GLU A 144 -1.51 -4.99 12.95
CA GLU A 144 -1.20 -5.55 14.27
C GLU A 144 -1.73 -6.98 14.49
N LYS A 145 -2.76 -7.40 13.73
CA LYS A 145 -3.36 -8.74 13.81
C LYS A 145 -2.51 -9.81 13.14
N ASN A 146 -1.67 -9.43 12.17
CA ASN A 146 -0.89 -10.37 11.37
C ASN A 146 0.56 -10.49 11.81
N ILE A 147 1.09 -9.51 12.54
CA ILE A 147 2.49 -9.51 12.99
C ILE A 147 2.63 -10.28 14.30
N LEU A 148 3.57 -11.22 14.34
CA LEU A 148 3.95 -11.98 15.53
C LEU A 148 5.18 -11.38 16.19
N ILE A 149 5.11 -11.25 17.51
CA ILE A 149 6.15 -10.68 18.35
C ILE A 149 6.45 -11.63 19.49
N GLU A 150 7.73 -11.90 19.65
CA GLU A 150 8.27 -12.55 20.84
C GLU A 150 8.65 -11.46 21.84
N SER A 151 7.92 -11.44 22.96
CA SER A 151 8.22 -10.58 24.11
C SER A 151 8.96 -11.39 25.18
N ALA A 152 9.94 -10.78 25.84
CA ALA A 152 10.79 -11.37 26.87
C ALA A 152 10.06 -11.88 28.14
N SER A 153 8.72 -11.81 28.18
CA SER A 153 7.94 -12.22 29.35
C SER A 153 7.87 -13.73 29.59
N SER A 154 8.51 -14.58 28.75
CA SER A 154 8.39 -16.04 28.86
C SER A 154 9.59 -16.78 29.47
N SER A 155 10.78 -16.17 29.64
CA SER A 155 11.87 -16.85 30.38
C SER A 155 13.07 -16.00 30.84
N THR A 156 13.41 -14.86 30.24
CA THR A 156 14.54 -14.02 30.72
C THR A 156 14.34 -12.54 30.35
N ARG A 157 14.31 -11.67 31.36
CA ARG A 157 13.87 -10.25 31.30
C ARG A 157 14.81 -9.26 30.59
N THR A 158 15.62 -9.69 29.63
CA THR A 158 16.73 -8.87 29.09
C THR A 158 16.75 -8.73 27.57
N GLN A 159 15.86 -9.37 26.82
CA GLN A 159 15.84 -9.24 25.36
C GLN A 159 14.78 -8.24 24.89
N PRO A 160 15.09 -7.36 23.92
CA PRO A 160 14.09 -6.47 23.33
C PRO A 160 13.01 -7.27 22.59
N PRO A 161 11.78 -6.73 22.45
CA PRO A 161 10.74 -7.38 21.66
C PRO A 161 11.20 -7.55 20.22
N LYS A 162 10.97 -8.75 19.67
CA LYS A 162 11.42 -9.12 18.32
C LYS A 162 10.24 -9.53 17.45
N VAL A 163 10.18 -9.00 16.23
CA VAL A 163 9.27 -9.47 15.19
C VAL A 163 9.76 -10.84 14.72
N THR A 164 8.93 -11.87 14.89
CA THR A 164 9.31 -13.27 14.61
C THR A 164 8.65 -13.82 13.35
N GLY A 165 7.55 -13.21 12.89
CA GLY A 165 6.93 -13.60 11.64
C GLY A 165 5.55 -13.02 11.44
N LEU A 166 4.84 -13.61 10.48
CA LEU A 166 3.53 -13.17 10.01
C LEU A 166 2.54 -14.34 10.02
N ARG A 167 1.27 -14.06 10.36
CA ARG A 167 0.20 -15.06 10.35
C ARG A 167 -0.34 -15.37 8.95
N SER A 168 -0.43 -14.36 8.08
CA SER A 168 -1.18 -14.46 6.83
C SER A 168 -0.31 -14.12 5.63
N TRP A 169 0.37 -15.12 5.09
CA TRP A 169 1.12 -15.02 3.84
C TRP A 169 0.24 -15.05 2.58
N SER A 170 -1.06 -15.35 2.73
CA SER A 170 -1.99 -15.52 1.60
C SER A 170 -2.39 -14.22 0.90
N GLN A 171 -1.96 -13.06 1.41
CA GLN A 171 -2.29 -11.74 0.85
C GLN A 171 -1.09 -11.09 0.15
N GLY A 172 -0.19 -11.91 -0.40
CA GLY A 172 0.93 -11.43 -1.21
C GLY A 172 0.50 -10.95 -2.59
N VAL A 173 1.04 -9.80 -3.00
CA VAL A 173 0.87 -9.19 -4.32
C VAL A 173 2.24 -8.72 -4.80
N PHE A 174 2.53 -8.92 -6.09
CA PHE A 174 3.64 -8.27 -6.77
C PHE A 174 3.14 -6.97 -7.42
N GLY A 175 3.55 -5.83 -6.87
CA GLY A 175 2.96 -4.52 -7.14
C GLY A 175 3.73 -3.34 -6.54
N ASP A 176 3.03 -2.22 -6.39
CA ASP A 176 3.55 -1.01 -5.75
C ASP A 176 3.62 -1.19 -4.22
N PRO A 177 4.79 -1.00 -3.58
CA PRO A 177 4.93 -1.07 -2.12
C PRO A 177 3.95 -0.19 -1.34
N LEU A 178 3.56 0.97 -1.90
CA LEU A 178 2.61 1.90 -1.27
C LEU A 178 1.20 1.31 -1.10
N LEU A 179 0.89 0.17 -1.74
CA LEU A 179 -0.37 -0.54 -1.57
C LEU A 179 -0.55 -1.08 -0.14
N SER A 180 0.55 -1.41 0.55
CA SER A 180 0.50 -1.96 1.90
C SER A 180 -0.13 -0.99 2.90
N SER A 181 -0.91 -1.51 3.85
CA SER A 181 -1.60 -0.71 4.87
C SER A 181 -0.66 0.12 5.75
N VAL A 182 0.60 -0.28 5.90
CA VAL A 182 1.60 0.41 6.73
C VAL A 182 1.96 1.81 6.22
N PHE A 183 1.71 2.11 4.95
CA PHE A 183 1.96 3.43 4.36
C PHE A 183 0.81 4.42 4.51
N GLU A 184 -0.33 4.03 5.11
CA GLU A 184 -1.46 4.95 5.30
C GLU A 184 -1.18 6.01 6.36
N ASN A 185 -0.53 5.62 7.46
CA ASN A 185 -0.10 6.51 8.54
C ASN A 185 1.20 5.95 9.17
N PRO A 186 2.33 6.01 8.44
CA PRO A 186 3.57 5.40 8.89
C PRO A 186 4.10 6.15 10.13
N SER A 187 4.54 5.39 11.15
CA SER A 187 5.23 6.00 12.30
C SER A 187 6.67 6.39 11.93
N ALA A 188 7.25 7.35 12.65
CA ALA A 188 8.63 7.78 12.41
C ALA A 188 9.63 6.60 12.55
N SER A 189 9.38 5.71 13.52
CA SER A 189 10.21 4.52 13.71
C SER A 189 10.04 3.50 12.58
N PHE A 190 8.82 3.33 12.03
CA PHE A 190 8.63 2.54 10.82
C PHE A 190 9.43 3.11 9.65
N LEU A 191 9.39 4.42 9.41
CA LEU A 191 10.14 5.07 8.34
C LEU A 191 11.65 4.92 8.54
N GLU A 192 12.14 5.04 9.78
CA GLU A 192 13.54 4.77 10.12
C GLU A 192 13.93 3.33 9.72
N GLY A 193 13.07 2.35 10.05
CA GLY A 193 13.26 0.95 9.66
C GLY A 193 13.25 0.74 8.15
N TRP A 194 12.28 1.34 7.46
CA TRP A 194 12.14 1.27 6.02
C TRP A 194 13.33 1.90 5.28
N ASN A 195 13.94 2.93 5.85
CA ASN A 195 15.12 3.62 5.28
C ASN A 195 16.46 3.03 5.75
N SER A 196 16.46 2.13 6.72
CA SER A 196 17.68 1.66 7.42
C SER A 196 18.62 0.77 6.60
N SER A 197 18.21 0.23 5.45
CA SER A 197 19.07 -0.62 4.63
C SER A 197 20.02 0.23 3.79
N ALA A 198 21.17 0.55 4.37
CA ALA A 198 22.28 1.26 3.73
C ALA A 198 22.89 0.52 2.51
N GLU A 199 22.52 -0.74 2.26
CA GLU A 199 23.07 -1.56 1.17
C GLU A 199 22.33 -1.40 -0.16
N SER A 200 21.10 -0.87 -0.14
CA SER A 200 20.29 -0.64 -1.35
C SER A 200 20.13 0.86 -1.59
N SER A 201 21.07 1.45 -2.34
CA SER A 201 21.01 2.86 -2.77
C SER A 201 19.84 3.17 -3.72
N GLU A 202 19.08 2.16 -4.15
CA GLU A 202 17.96 2.35 -5.05
C GLU A 202 16.66 2.65 -4.29
N PRO A 203 15.92 3.71 -4.67
CA PRO A 203 14.62 3.97 -4.11
C PRO A 203 13.65 2.85 -4.52
N LEU A 204 13.01 2.22 -3.53
CA LEU A 204 12.02 1.17 -3.78
C LEU A 204 10.66 1.73 -4.22
N ILE A 205 10.40 3.00 -3.89
CA ILE A 205 9.18 3.71 -4.30
C ILE A 205 9.47 4.43 -5.61
N GLU A 206 8.82 3.99 -6.68
CA GLU A 206 8.89 4.61 -7.99
C GLU A 206 8.05 5.89 -8.02
N ASP A 207 8.43 6.89 -8.80
CA ASP A 207 7.72 8.17 -8.94
C ASP A 207 7.20 8.76 -7.60
N PRO A 208 8.12 9.13 -6.67
CA PRO A 208 7.75 9.70 -5.38
C PRO A 208 6.99 11.02 -5.50
N ALA A 209 7.19 11.77 -6.60
CA ALA A 209 6.53 13.05 -6.83
C ALA A 209 5.00 12.93 -6.99
N ASN A 210 4.47 11.77 -7.36
CA ASN A 210 3.04 11.51 -7.47
C ASN A 210 2.57 10.32 -6.61
N ALA A 211 3.38 9.94 -5.60
CA ALA A 211 3.07 8.84 -4.68
C ALA A 211 1.81 9.10 -3.85
N ASP A 212 1.51 10.37 -3.56
CA ASP A 212 0.32 10.81 -2.84
C ASP A 212 -0.98 10.39 -3.54
N VAL A 213 -1.06 10.56 -4.87
CA VAL A 213 -2.24 10.15 -5.64
C VAL A 213 -2.40 8.63 -5.63
N ARG A 214 -1.29 7.87 -5.73
CA ARG A 214 -1.34 6.40 -5.61
C ARG A 214 -1.79 5.96 -4.22
N LEU A 215 -1.28 6.60 -3.17
CA LEU A 215 -1.73 6.35 -1.78
C LEU A 215 -3.24 6.61 -1.61
N LEU A 216 -3.80 7.65 -2.22
CA LEU A 216 -5.24 7.92 -2.19
C LEU A 216 -6.04 6.81 -2.90
N LEU A 217 -5.59 6.36 -4.07
CA LEU A 217 -6.20 5.22 -4.78
C LEU A 217 -6.18 3.95 -3.92
N TYR A 218 -5.05 3.65 -3.28
CA TYR A 218 -4.91 2.48 -2.42
C TYR A 218 -5.72 2.59 -1.13
N ARG A 219 -5.85 3.79 -0.55
CA ARG A 219 -6.71 4.04 0.61
C ARG A 219 -8.17 3.79 0.27
N CYS A 220 -8.64 4.25 -0.90
CA CYS A 220 -9.97 3.94 -1.41
C CYS A 220 -10.17 2.42 -1.57
N TYR A 221 -9.23 1.74 -2.23
CA TYR A 221 -9.28 0.28 -2.41
C TYR A 221 -9.31 -0.48 -1.07
N ARG A 222 -8.42 -0.16 -0.12
CA ARG A 222 -8.39 -0.81 1.20
C ARG A 222 -9.68 -0.58 1.98
N ALA A 223 -10.28 0.60 1.88
CA ALA A 223 -11.57 0.88 2.50
C ALA A 223 -12.70 0.01 1.90
N VAL A 224 -12.73 -0.16 0.57
CA VAL A 224 -13.68 -1.07 -0.10
C VAL A 224 -13.47 -2.52 0.38
N VAL A 225 -12.24 -3.02 0.35
CA VAL A 225 -11.89 -4.36 0.88
C VAL A 225 -12.34 -4.52 2.32
N GLY A 226 -12.07 -3.51 3.16
CA GLY A 226 -12.44 -3.51 4.56
C GLY A 226 -13.95 -3.49 4.80
N ILE A 227 -14.77 -2.90 3.91
CA ILE A 227 -16.24 -2.97 4.03
C ILE A 227 -16.73 -4.34 3.58
N VAL A 228 -16.37 -4.77 2.36
CA VAL A 228 -16.89 -6.00 1.74
C VAL A 228 -16.51 -7.25 2.56
N THR A 229 -15.31 -7.26 3.15
CA THR A 229 -14.84 -8.38 3.99
C THR A 229 -15.77 -8.63 5.19
N GLU A 230 -16.35 -7.58 5.78
CA GLU A 230 -17.23 -7.72 6.96
C GLU A 230 -18.55 -8.43 6.63
N TYR A 231 -18.98 -8.42 5.37
CA TYR A 231 -20.18 -9.11 4.89
C TYR A 231 -19.90 -10.60 4.61
N TYR A 232 -18.70 -10.96 4.17
CA TYR A 232 -18.31 -12.36 3.95
C TYR A 232 -17.84 -13.08 5.23
N ARG A 233 -17.19 -12.36 6.14
CA ARG A 233 -16.57 -12.95 7.35
C ARG A 233 -16.94 -12.16 8.61
N PRO A 234 -18.22 -12.13 9.00
CA PRO A 234 -18.67 -11.37 10.15
C PRO A 234 -17.97 -11.83 11.43
N GLN A 235 -17.59 -10.86 12.24
CA GLN A 235 -16.96 -10.97 13.56
C GLN A 235 -17.76 -10.10 14.56
N PRO A 236 -17.58 -10.29 15.88
CA PRO A 236 -18.32 -9.53 16.88
C PRO A 236 -18.21 -8.00 16.77
N ASP A 237 -17.08 -7.49 16.27
CA ASP A 237 -16.79 -6.07 16.08
C ASP A 237 -16.92 -5.60 14.62
N SER A 238 -17.53 -6.41 13.74
CA SER A 238 -17.69 -6.10 12.31
C SER A 238 -18.39 -4.77 12.05
N SER A 239 -19.48 -4.46 12.76
CA SER A 239 -20.21 -3.19 12.56
C SER A 239 -19.35 -1.96 12.83
N ARG A 240 -18.45 -2.03 13.83
CA ARG A 240 -17.54 -0.93 14.14
C ARG A 240 -16.51 -0.75 13.02
N ARG A 241 -15.89 -1.85 12.56
CA ARG A 241 -14.88 -1.82 11.49
C ARG A 241 -15.47 -1.41 10.15
N GLU A 242 -16.66 -1.92 9.82
CA GLU A 242 -17.39 -1.53 8.63
C GLU A 242 -17.66 -0.01 8.62
N LEU A 243 -18.15 0.55 9.74
CA LEU A 243 -18.38 1.99 9.86
C LEU A 243 -17.10 2.81 9.71
N GLU A 244 -15.98 2.35 10.30
CA GLU A 244 -14.67 2.98 10.16
C GLU A 244 -14.20 2.96 8.69
N ASN A 245 -14.32 1.82 8.01
CA ASN A 245 -13.98 1.71 6.60
C ASN A 245 -14.88 2.57 5.70
N ARG A 246 -16.18 2.72 6.01
CA ARG A 246 -17.06 3.66 5.31
C ARG A 246 -16.61 5.10 5.47
N ARG A 247 -16.17 5.52 6.67
CA ARG A 247 -15.61 6.86 6.89
C ARG A 247 -14.33 7.07 6.08
N ASN A 248 -13.46 6.06 6.04
CA ASN A 248 -12.24 6.09 5.24
C ASN A 248 -12.54 6.19 3.74
N LEU A 249 -13.53 5.43 3.24
CA LEU A 249 -13.97 5.49 1.84
C LEU A 249 -14.48 6.90 1.50
N THR A 250 -15.39 7.46 2.30
CA THR A 250 -15.93 8.81 2.07
C THR A 250 -14.82 9.86 2.07
N SER A 251 -13.87 9.79 3.00
CA SER A 251 -12.71 10.70 3.03
C SER A 251 -11.83 10.55 1.79
N ALA A 252 -11.49 9.31 1.40
CA ALA A 252 -10.63 9.06 0.26
C ALA A 252 -11.26 9.55 -1.06
N LEU A 253 -12.56 9.34 -1.26
CA LEU A 253 -13.28 9.84 -2.43
C LEU A 253 -13.31 11.38 -2.48
N ALA A 254 -13.54 12.03 -1.34
CA ALA A 254 -13.50 13.49 -1.26
C ALA A 254 -12.12 14.06 -1.60
N ASP A 255 -11.04 13.37 -1.21
CA ASP A 255 -9.67 13.80 -1.53
C ASP A 255 -9.31 13.50 -2.99
N LEU A 256 -9.73 12.35 -3.54
CA LEU A 256 -9.56 12.00 -4.96
C LEU A 256 -10.24 13.00 -5.90
N GLU A 257 -11.37 13.60 -5.49
CA GLU A 257 -12.04 14.66 -6.24
C GLU A 257 -11.19 15.94 -6.32
N LYS A 258 -10.47 16.30 -5.25
CA LYS A 258 -9.65 17.52 -5.19
C LYS A 258 -8.39 17.47 -6.05
N VAL A 259 -7.88 16.27 -6.36
CA VAL A 259 -6.66 16.08 -7.17
C VAL A 259 -6.76 16.83 -8.51
N ASP A 260 -7.96 16.93 -9.10
CA ASP A 260 -8.17 17.62 -10.37
C ASP A 260 -8.21 19.14 -10.27
N VAL A 261 -8.68 19.71 -9.15
CA VAL A 261 -8.67 21.17 -8.95
C VAL A 261 -7.21 21.65 -8.95
N ALA A 262 -6.35 20.93 -8.23
CA ALA A 262 -4.94 21.28 -8.14
C ALA A 262 -4.21 21.14 -9.50
N VAL A 263 -4.43 20.06 -10.25
CA VAL A 263 -3.81 19.85 -11.57
C VAL A 263 -4.33 20.87 -12.59
N ASN A 264 -5.64 21.09 -12.64
CA ASN A 264 -6.23 22.06 -13.56
C ASN A 264 -5.83 23.50 -13.22
N ASP A 265 -5.74 23.86 -11.94
CA ASP A 265 -5.29 25.19 -11.53
C ASP A 265 -3.78 25.37 -11.70
N ALA A 266 -2.98 24.31 -11.58
CA ALA A 266 -1.56 24.32 -11.97
C ALA A 266 -1.40 24.54 -13.48
N LEU A 267 -2.17 23.83 -14.31
CA LEU A 267 -2.17 24.00 -15.77
C LEU A 267 -2.67 25.40 -16.18
N LYS A 268 -3.70 25.94 -15.52
CA LYS A 268 -4.16 27.33 -15.73
C LYS A 268 -3.10 28.35 -15.33
N ARG A 269 -2.45 28.18 -14.18
CA ARG A 269 -1.34 29.06 -13.73
C ARG A 269 -0.16 29.02 -14.70
N ALA A 270 0.26 27.83 -15.15
CA ALA A 270 1.32 27.68 -16.13
C ALA A 270 0.99 28.38 -17.46
N ARG A 271 -0.26 28.27 -17.95
CA ARG A 271 -0.73 29.00 -19.13
C ARG A 271 -0.72 30.51 -18.91
N SER A 272 -1.20 31.00 -17.77
CA SER A 272 -1.16 32.44 -17.44
C SER A 272 0.27 32.99 -17.35
N MET A 273 1.22 32.21 -16.81
CA MET A 273 2.64 32.57 -16.78
C MET A 273 3.26 32.58 -18.17
N SER A 274 2.91 31.63 -19.05
CA SER A 274 3.39 31.65 -20.44
C SER A 274 2.89 32.89 -21.20
N ILE A 275 1.62 33.27 -21.00
CA ILE A 275 1.03 34.47 -21.60
C ILE A 275 1.67 35.75 -21.04
N SER A 276 2.00 35.79 -19.74
CA SER A 276 2.69 36.94 -19.15
C SER A 276 4.12 37.06 -19.67
N VAL A 277 4.86 35.95 -19.79
CA VAL A 277 6.22 35.92 -20.35
C VAL A 277 6.22 36.35 -21.82
N ASP A 278 5.24 35.92 -22.63
CA ASP A 278 5.11 36.36 -24.02
C ASP A 278 4.80 37.86 -24.13
N ARG A 279 3.95 38.39 -23.24
CA ARG A 279 3.67 39.83 -23.14
C ARG A 279 4.88 40.62 -22.65
N GLU A 280 5.66 40.07 -21.72
CA GLU A 280 6.87 40.69 -21.20
C GLU A 280 7.99 40.68 -22.23
N ARG A 281 8.12 39.59 -23.01
CA ARG A 281 9.04 39.50 -24.15
C ARG A 281 8.66 40.48 -25.26
N ALA A 282 7.37 40.66 -25.51
CA ALA A 282 6.85 41.70 -26.42
C ALA A 282 7.09 43.14 -25.89
N LYS A 283 7.08 43.35 -24.56
CA LYS A 283 7.45 44.64 -23.94
C LYS A 283 8.95 44.88 -23.88
N ARG A 284 9.77 43.84 -23.69
CA ARG A 284 11.25 43.93 -23.58
C ARG A 284 11.93 44.18 -24.92
N VAL A 285 11.26 43.85 -26.03
CA VAL A 285 11.63 44.35 -27.38
C VAL A 285 11.42 45.87 -27.49
N LYS A 286 10.65 46.49 -26.59
CA LYS A 286 10.28 47.91 -26.66
C LYS A 286 10.89 48.79 -25.57
N THR A 287 11.47 48.25 -24.50
CA THR A 287 12.07 49.07 -23.43
C THR A 287 13.28 48.41 -22.78
N SER A 288 14.47 48.90 -23.13
CA SER A 288 15.70 48.73 -22.35
C SER A 288 15.80 49.83 -21.29
N SER A 289 15.58 49.51 -20.01
CA SER A 289 16.22 50.16 -18.83
C SER A 289 15.55 49.77 -17.51
N GLY A 290 16.34 49.41 -16.50
CA GLY A 290 16.06 49.74 -15.09
C GLY A 290 15.55 48.64 -14.14
N GLY A 291 16.49 48.03 -13.41
CA GLY A 291 16.53 47.78 -11.96
C GLY A 291 15.31 47.35 -11.11
N GLY A 292 15.53 46.28 -10.31
CA GLY A 292 15.30 46.33 -8.85
C GLY A 292 14.20 45.46 -8.23
N GLY A 293 14.60 44.34 -7.61
CA GLY A 293 14.25 43.89 -6.24
C GLY A 293 12.80 43.54 -5.83
N GLY A 294 12.63 42.41 -5.13
CA GLY A 294 11.48 42.20 -4.24
C GLY A 294 11.12 40.74 -3.95
N SER A 295 11.61 40.22 -2.82
CA SER A 295 11.20 38.95 -2.21
C SER A 295 9.81 39.02 -1.58
N SER A 296 9.06 37.92 -1.56
CA SER A 296 8.06 37.67 -0.50
C SER A 296 7.83 36.17 -0.29
N SER A 297 7.91 35.79 0.98
CA SER A 297 7.50 34.54 1.59
C SER A 297 5.97 34.50 1.75
N ASN A 298 5.38 33.31 1.93
CA ASN A 298 4.60 32.99 3.13
C ASN A 298 3.84 31.66 3.05
N ILE A 299 3.93 30.91 4.16
CA ILE A 299 2.80 30.32 4.91
C ILE A 299 1.95 29.33 4.10
N ASP A 300 2.52 28.15 3.83
CA ASP A 300 1.77 26.93 3.46
C ASP A 300 2.51 25.64 3.88
N ASP A 301 3.58 25.76 4.67
CA ASP A 301 4.58 24.69 4.86
C ASP A 301 4.21 23.66 5.94
N ASP A 302 3.26 23.95 6.82
CA ASP A 302 2.98 23.10 7.99
C ASP A 302 2.06 21.90 7.68
N GLU A 303 1.18 22.04 6.67
CA GLU A 303 0.35 20.92 6.17
C GLU A 303 1.08 20.12 5.08
N LYS A 304 1.94 20.80 4.29
CA LYS A 304 2.95 20.13 3.46
C LYS A 304 3.87 19.28 4.31
N MET A 305 4.36 19.74 5.46
CA MET A 305 5.33 18.99 6.29
C MET A 305 4.87 17.59 6.69
N LYS A 306 3.56 17.34 6.89
CA LYS A 306 3.04 16.00 7.22
C LYS A 306 3.04 15.06 6.02
N LEU A 307 2.81 15.57 4.81
CA LEU A 307 2.96 14.82 3.56
C LEU A 307 4.43 14.70 3.15
N THR A 308 5.24 15.75 3.32
CA THR A 308 6.68 15.75 3.06
C THR A 308 7.44 14.80 3.98
N SER A 309 6.95 14.55 5.21
CA SER A 309 7.53 13.55 6.10
C SER A 309 7.31 12.11 5.63
N VAL A 310 6.26 11.85 4.82
CA VAL A 310 6.09 10.57 4.10
C VAL A 310 6.94 10.54 2.82
N LEU A 311 7.35 11.71 2.30
CA LEU A 311 8.05 11.87 1.03
C LEU A 311 9.57 12.14 1.14
N ASN A 312 10.13 12.25 2.35
CA ASN A 312 11.58 12.10 2.59
C ASN A 312 11.97 10.61 2.63
N LEU A 313 11.50 9.87 1.61
CA LEU A 313 11.87 8.51 1.23
C LEU A 313 13.11 8.53 0.34
#